data_AF-R2R2Y0-F1
#
_entry.id   AF-R2R2Y0-F1
#
_cell.length_a   1.000
_cell.length_b   1.000
_cell.length_c   1.000
_cell.angle_alpha   90.00
_cell.angle_beta   90.00
_cell.angle_gamma   90.00
#
_symmetry.space_group_name_H-M   'P 1'
#
loop_
_entity.id
_entity.type
_entity.pdbx_description
1 polymer ?
#
loop_
_entity_poly.entity_id
_entity_poly.type
_entity_poly.pdbx_seq_one_letter_code
_entity_poly.pdbx_strand_id
1 'polypeptide(L)'
;MAQNQHFIMALDTEWSDSGESASEYSIVSVYSDAQTTPNPSAGRHIYFFGFRGNQPVVLVSMQNQGMPDKALHFNLTENEALNSGFQTIAAGNPAE
;
A
#
# COMPACT_ATOMS: atom_id res chain seq x y z
N MET A 1 -25.25 12.12 -13.67
CA MET A 1 -23.79 11.89 -13.65
C MET A 1 -23.46 11.53 -12.21
N ALA A 2 -23.14 10.26 -11.93
CA ALA A 2 -22.78 9.85 -10.57
C ALA A 2 -21.40 10.41 -10.26
N GLN A 3 -21.33 11.29 -9.28
CA GLN A 3 -20.08 11.81 -8.75
C GLN A 3 -19.43 10.64 -8.02
N ASN A 4 -18.34 10.10 -8.55
CA ASN A 4 -17.52 9.10 -7.86
C ASN A 4 -17.03 9.77 -6.57
N GLN A 5 -17.71 9.47 -5.46
CA GLN A 5 -17.33 9.98 -4.16
C GLN A 5 -16.02 9.29 -3.79
N HIS A 6 -14.92 10.03 -3.88
CA HIS A 6 -13.68 9.69 -3.20
C HIS A 6 -13.97 9.77 -1.70
N PHE A 7 -14.30 8.65 -1.07
CA PHE A 7 -14.38 8.56 0.37
C PHE A 7 -12.97 8.77 0.93
N ILE A 8 -12.75 9.95 1.51
CA ILE A 8 -11.58 10.21 2.35
C ILE A 8 -11.87 9.52 3.69
N MET A 9 -11.42 8.28 3.83
CA MET A 9 -11.40 7.59 5.12
C MET A 9 -9.95 7.42 5.54
N ALA A 10 -9.66 7.71 6.80
CA ALA A 10 -8.42 7.27 7.42
C ALA A 10 -8.34 5.74 7.26
N LEU A 11 -7.18 5.25 6.81
CA LEU A 11 -6.98 3.82 6.70
C LEU A 11 -6.90 3.19 8.08
N ASP A 12 -7.77 2.23 8.34
CA ASP A 12 -7.74 1.38 9.54
C ASP A 12 -6.73 0.25 9.31
N THR A 13 -5.53 0.39 9.88
CA THR A 13 -4.40 -0.51 9.65
C THR A 13 -3.76 -0.97 10.95
N GLU A 14 -3.29 -2.21 10.94
CA GLU A 14 -2.51 -2.79 12.02
C GLU A 14 -1.31 -3.54 11.44
N TRP A 15 -0.16 -3.46 12.12
CA TRP A 15 0.99 -4.30 11.78
C TRP A 15 0.72 -5.74 12.22
N SER A 16 0.99 -6.71 11.35
CA SER A 16 0.79 -8.13 11.65
C SER A 16 1.95 -8.96 11.12
N ASP A 17 2.42 -9.89 11.94
CA ASP A 17 3.44 -10.86 11.53
C ASP A 17 2.82 -12.06 10.78
N SER A 18 1.50 -12.29 10.92
CA SER A 18 0.78 -13.41 10.30
C SER A 18 -0.05 -13.01 9.08
N GLY A 19 -0.28 -11.71 8.87
CA GLY A 19 -1.22 -11.24 7.85
C GLY A 19 -2.69 -11.25 8.29
N GLU A 20 -2.96 -11.61 9.55
CA GLU A 20 -4.28 -11.52 10.17
C GLU A 20 -4.33 -10.34 11.14
N SER A 21 -5.40 -9.54 11.10
CA SER A 21 -5.62 -8.41 12.02
C SER A 21 -7.11 -8.10 12.16
N ALA A 22 -7.50 -7.37 13.20
CA ALA A 22 -8.88 -6.91 13.38
C ALA A 22 -9.20 -5.64 12.55
N SER A 23 -8.17 -4.98 12.04
CA SER A 23 -8.28 -3.78 11.21
C SER A 23 -8.68 -4.13 9.76
N GLU A 24 -9.15 -3.14 8.99
CA GLU A 24 -9.45 -3.34 7.57
C GLU A 24 -8.26 -3.88 6.79
N TYR A 25 -7.05 -3.39 7.11
CA TYR A 25 -5.80 -3.83 6.48
C TYR A 25 -4.79 -4.34 7.51
N SER A 26 -4.32 -5.56 7.27
CA SER A 26 -3.21 -6.16 7.99
C SER A 26 -1.90 -5.91 7.23
N ILE A 27 -1.04 -5.00 7.70
CA ILE A 27 0.23 -4.67 7.06
C ILE A 27 1.33 -5.61 7.56
N VAL A 28 2.04 -6.24 6.62
CA VAL A 28 3.11 -7.21 6.92
C VAL A 28 4.50 -6.73 6.50
N SER A 29 4.58 -5.74 5.62
CA SER A 29 5.85 -5.14 5.20
C SER A 29 5.66 -3.75 4.61
N VAL A 30 6.70 -2.92 4.72
CA VAL A 30 6.75 -1.57 4.14
C VAL A 30 8.07 -1.39 3.41
N TYR A 31 8.01 -0.86 2.19
CA TYR A 31 9.18 -0.53 1.37
C TYR A 31 9.10 0.92 0.92
N SER A 32 10.22 1.63 0.92
CA SER A 32 10.31 2.97 0.33
C SER A 32 11.48 3.07 -0.63
N ASP A 33 11.21 3.63 -1.81
CA ASP A 33 12.24 3.94 -2.81
C ASP A 33 12.81 5.35 -2.63
N ALA A 34 12.41 6.08 -1.58
CA ALA A 34 12.72 7.51 -1.43
C ALA A 34 14.23 7.82 -1.45
N GLN A 35 15.07 6.87 -1.01
CA GLN A 35 16.53 7.00 -1.00
C GLN A 35 17.18 6.63 -2.35
N THR A 36 16.54 5.79 -3.15
CA THR A 36 17.11 5.24 -4.38
C THR A 36 16.53 5.85 -5.65
N THR A 37 15.39 6.55 -5.56
CA THR A 37 14.79 7.29 -6.69
C THR A 37 15.73 8.41 -7.15
N PRO A 38 16.35 8.30 -8.35
CA PRO A 38 17.40 9.21 -8.80
C PRO A 38 16.86 10.61 -9.12
N ASN A 39 15.62 10.68 -9.58
CA ASN A 39 14.94 11.93 -9.91
C ASN A 39 13.78 12.16 -8.94
N PRO A 40 13.88 13.12 -7.99
CA PRO A 40 12.80 13.47 -7.07
C PRO A 40 11.48 13.83 -7.77
N SER A 41 11.56 14.27 -9.04
CA SER A 41 10.40 14.62 -9.86
C SER A 41 9.64 13.40 -10.39
N ALA A 42 10.26 12.20 -10.38
CA ALA A 42 9.60 10.94 -10.74
C ALA A 42 8.64 10.45 -9.64
N GLY A 43 8.61 11.13 -8.48
CA GLY A 43 7.84 10.73 -7.31
C GLY A 43 8.60 9.72 -6.46
N ARG A 44 8.43 9.85 -5.14
CA ARG A 44 8.93 8.88 -4.15
C ARG A 44 7.74 8.13 -3.60
N HIS A 45 7.90 6.84 -3.44
CA HIS A 45 6.83 5.95 -3.04
C HIS A 45 7.12 5.36 -1.67
N ILE A 46 6.04 5.11 -0.95
CA ILE A 46 6.01 4.18 0.16
C ILE A 46 4.97 3.13 -0.19
N TYR A 47 5.41 1.89 -0.33
CA TYR A 47 4.58 0.74 -0.60
C TYR A 47 4.31 -0.03 0.68
N PHE A 48 3.05 -0.38 0.92
CA PHE A 48 2.60 -1.15 2.07
C PHE A 48 2.05 -2.47 1.56
N PHE A 49 2.69 -3.56 1.93
CA PHE A 49 2.29 -4.92 1.60
C PHE A 49 1.45 -5.46 2.75
N GLY A 50 0.31 -6.03 2.43
CA GLY A 50 -0.61 -6.49 3.46
C GLY A 50 -1.83 -7.18 2.91
N PHE A 51 -2.80 -7.41 3.77
CA PHE A 51 -4.03 -8.10 3.42
C PHE A 51 -5.24 -7.25 3.75
N ARG A 52 -6.22 -7.21 2.85
CA ARG A 52 -7.58 -6.74 3.14
C ARG A 52 -8.45 -7.98 3.35
N GLY A 53 -8.69 -8.36 4.60
CA GLY A 53 -9.16 -9.71 4.91
C GLY A 53 -8.12 -10.76 4.49
N ASN A 54 -8.49 -11.71 3.63
CA ASN A 54 -7.56 -12.72 3.09
C ASN A 54 -6.99 -12.37 1.70
N GLN A 55 -7.28 -11.18 1.17
CA GLN A 55 -6.78 -10.76 -0.14
C GLN A 55 -5.44 -10.02 0.00
N PRO A 56 -4.34 -10.53 -0.58
CA PRO A 56 -3.08 -9.80 -0.61
C PRO A 56 -3.22 -8.54 -1.50
N VAL A 57 -2.78 -7.42 -0.97
CA VAL A 57 -2.85 -6.09 -1.61
C VAL A 57 -1.53 -5.34 -1.39
N VAL A 58 -1.21 -4.47 -2.34
CA VAL A 58 -0.11 -3.51 -2.20
C VAL A 58 -0.69 -2.12 -2.32
N LEU A 59 -0.57 -1.34 -1.25
CA LEU A 59 -0.96 0.06 -1.22
C LEU A 59 0.24 0.94 -1.51
N VAL A 60 0.02 2.12 -2.09
CA VAL A 60 1.06 3.10 -2.37
C VAL A 60 0.65 4.49 -1.89
N SER A 61 1.60 5.20 -1.30
CA SER A 61 1.51 6.64 -1.04
C SER A 61 2.68 7.37 -1.68
N MET A 62 2.40 8.52 -2.29
CA MET A 62 3.37 9.42 -2.92
C MET A 62 3.30 10.84 -2.34
N GLN A 63 2.79 10.96 -1.12
CA GLN A 63 2.57 12.27 -0.51
C GLN A 63 3.90 12.88 -0.07
N ASN A 64 4.28 13.97 -0.73
CA ASN A 64 5.51 14.70 -0.45
C ASN A 64 5.34 15.74 0.68
N GLN A 65 4.10 16.07 1.05
CA GLN A 65 3.71 16.98 2.14
C GLN A 65 2.37 16.53 2.74
N GLY A 66 2.10 16.91 3.99
CA GLY A 66 0.84 16.55 4.67
C GLY A 66 -0.39 17.20 4.04
N MET A 67 -1.49 16.44 3.96
CA MET A 67 -2.78 16.93 3.46
C MET A 67 -3.51 17.78 4.52
N PRO A 68 -4.51 18.59 4.12
CA PRO A 68 -5.32 19.37 5.06
C PRO A 68 -5.97 18.55 6.18
N ASP A 69 -6.28 17.27 5.91
CA ASP A 69 -6.84 16.32 6.86
C ASP A 69 -5.80 15.66 7.78
N LYS A 70 -4.51 15.97 7.60
CA LYS A 70 -3.37 15.42 8.36
C LYS A 70 -3.29 13.89 8.32
N ALA A 71 -3.92 13.26 7.35
CA ALA A 71 -3.86 11.82 7.14
C ALA A 71 -2.84 11.47 6.05
N LEU A 72 -2.30 10.25 6.12
CA LEU A 72 -1.58 9.63 5.02
C LEU A 72 -2.59 8.91 4.13
N HIS A 73 -2.65 9.28 2.86
CA HIS A 73 -3.56 8.71 1.87
C HIS A 73 -2.86 7.64 1.06
N PHE A 74 -3.65 6.66 0.66
CA PHE A 74 -3.16 5.50 -0.07
C PHE A 74 -4.08 5.18 -1.23
N ASN A 75 -3.48 4.64 -2.28
CA ASN A 75 -4.18 3.99 -3.37
C ASN A 75 -3.71 2.53 -3.48
N LEU A 76 -4.47 1.70 -4.17
CA LEU A 76 -3.91 0.45 -4.69
C LEU A 76 -2.77 0.80 -5.65
N THR A 77 -1.67 0.06 -5.58
CA THR A 77 -0.56 0.26 -6.51
C THR A 77 -0.96 -0.13 -7.93
N GLU A 78 -0.57 0.70 -8.89
CA GLU A 78 -0.64 0.37 -10.32
C GLU A 78 0.57 -0.45 -10.78
N ASN A 79 1.55 -0.70 -9.89
CA ASN A 79 2.72 -1.49 -10.22
C ASN A 79 2.37 -2.99 -10.26
N GLU A 80 2.17 -3.52 -11.47
CA GLU A 80 1.79 -4.91 -11.71
C GLU A 80 2.82 -5.93 -11.19
N ALA A 81 4.11 -5.57 -11.20
CA ALA A 81 5.17 -6.45 -10.70
C ALA A 81 5.09 -6.62 -9.18
N LEU A 82 4.81 -5.52 -8.45
CA LEU A 82 4.61 -5.59 -7.00
C LEU A 82 3.33 -6.35 -6.64
N ASN A 83 2.24 -6.10 -7.37
CA ASN A 83 0.99 -6.84 -7.17
C ASN A 83 1.18 -8.35 -7.39
N SER A 84 1.74 -8.73 -8.54
CA SER A 84 1.95 -10.14 -8.90
C SER A 84 2.95 -10.82 -7.97
N GLY A 85 4.08 -10.16 -7.68
CA GLY A 85 5.12 -10.70 -6.82
C GLY A 85 4.63 -10.95 -5.40
N PHE A 86 3.87 -10.01 -4.84
CA PHE A 86 3.33 -10.18 -3.49
C PHE A 86 2.23 -11.25 -3.43
N GLN A 87 1.36 -11.34 -4.44
CA GLN A 87 0.38 -12.44 -4.55
C GLN A 87 1.06 -13.81 -4.58
N THR A 88 2.14 -13.94 -5.34
CA THR A 88 2.97 -15.16 -5.42
C THR A 88 3.53 -15.53 -4.04
N ILE A 89 4.19 -14.58 -3.36
CA ILE A 89 4.75 -14.78 -2.01
C ILE A 89 3.65 -15.17 -1.01
N ALA A 90 2.52 -14.46 -1.02
CA ALA A 90 1.39 -14.72 -0.12
C ALA A 90 0.74 -16.10 -0.34
N ALA A 91 0.83 -16.64 -1.56
CA ALA A 91 0.40 -18.01 -1.88
C ALA A 91 1.40 -19.08 -1.42
N GLY A 92 2.52 -18.70 -0.79
CA GLY A 92 3.57 -19.61 -0.35
C GLY A 92 4.52 -20.04 -1.48
N ASN A 93 4.45 -19.38 -2.63
CA ASN A 93 5.37 -19.59 -3.75
C ASN A 93 6.40 -18.46 -3.72
N PRO A 94 7.69 -18.71 -3.44
CA PRO A 94 8.69 -17.65 -3.51
C PRO A 94 8.75 -17.09 -4.93
N ALA A 95 8.81 -15.77 -5.07
CA ALA A 95 9.08 -15.13 -6.35
C ALA A 95 10.51 -15.52 -6.80
N GLU A 96 10.65 -16.12 -7.98
CA GLU A 96 11.93 -16.52 -8.59
C GLU A 96 12.78 -15.32 -9.03
#